data_AF-A0A0D2A6K4-F1
#
_entry.id   AF-A0A0D2A6K4-F1
#
_cell.length_a   1.000
_cell.length_b   1.000
_cell.length_c   1.000
_cell.angle_alpha   90.00
_cell.angle_beta   90.00
_cell.angle_gamma   90.00
#
_symmetry.space_group_name_H-M   'P 1'
#
loop_
_entity.id
_entity.type
_entity.pdbx_description
1 polymer ?
#
loop_
_entity_poly.entity_id
_entity_poly.type
_entity_poly.pdbx_seq_one_letter_code
_entity_poly.pdbx_strand_id
1 'polypeptide(L)'
;MPPRLNVLHPPRTLVLRPKTSPSSWRVFNGSAHARPFSDSPKDPNVTTDQDIKERTNVDHNMAVSEEAKVMAKVRGEQGPDLQQGTPIEEIVKDDKEAQKNLPKVMQDALKKGNSPSGTRAFSTTAFRRDHTPAAQSRAMSTSVRRNQSPMSMTSSPGPIESAVVESGMSDLTPKEPRARVRHLHNRHQNIVEQFVGLLIRDGKKAAAQRNVALILSHLRTSPPPKLDSPRLLPEHPPAAHLPLNPVLYLQLAVDSVAPILRIKQLKGAAGGGMALPVPVPLSLRRRRWEAIHWIIDAASKRRSRGSGSGMFAQKVAEEIVNVVEGKSSVWAKRDALHKQAVAARANMVPQEKIRR
;
A
#
# COMPACT_ATOMS: atom_id res chain seq x y z
N MET A 1 46.31 13.56 64.29
CA MET A 1 46.59 14.80 63.53
C MET A 1 45.47 15.03 62.53
N PRO A 2 44.79 16.18 62.52
CA PRO A 2 43.79 16.47 61.49
C PRO A 2 44.45 17.02 60.20
N PRO A 3 43.84 16.84 59.01
CA PRO A 3 44.42 17.33 57.76
C PRO A 3 44.24 18.85 57.62
N ARG A 4 45.30 19.52 57.15
CA ARG A 4 45.33 20.96 56.89
C ARG A 4 44.55 21.31 55.62
N LEU A 5 43.54 22.16 55.74
CA LEU A 5 42.85 22.76 54.60
C LEU A 5 43.70 23.92 54.04
N ASN A 6 44.11 23.82 52.78
CA ASN A 6 44.76 24.91 52.04
C ASN A 6 43.70 25.90 51.53
N VAL A 7 43.66 27.11 52.09
CA VAL A 7 42.63 28.16 51.82
C VAL A 7 43.10 29.19 50.78
N LEU A 8 44.18 28.93 50.03
CA LEU A 8 44.72 29.89 49.06
C LEU A 8 44.84 29.28 47.68
N HIS A 9 43.72 29.22 46.95
CA HIS A 9 43.71 29.07 45.50
C HIS A 9 43.11 30.33 44.88
N PRO A 10 43.74 30.95 43.87
CA PRO A 10 43.16 32.10 43.18
C PRO A 10 41.91 31.68 42.39
N PRO A 11 40.91 32.57 42.23
CA PRO A 11 39.69 32.24 41.52
C PRO A 11 39.97 31.97 40.05
N ARG A 12 39.60 30.78 39.57
CA ARG A 12 39.58 30.46 38.13
C ARG A 12 38.55 31.35 37.45
N THR A 13 39.00 32.22 36.56
CA THR A 13 38.14 33.05 35.73
C THR A 13 37.42 32.18 34.71
N LEU A 14 36.08 32.17 34.76
CA LEU A 14 35.25 31.52 33.75
C LEU A 14 35.21 32.40 32.51
N VAL A 15 35.93 32.01 31.45
CA VAL A 15 35.80 32.62 30.13
C VAL A 15 34.47 32.16 29.52
N LEU A 16 33.45 33.03 29.60
CA LEU A 16 32.19 32.85 28.90
C LEU A 16 32.40 33.09 27.41
N ARG A 17 32.48 32.01 26.62
CA ARG A 17 32.47 32.08 25.15
C ARG A 17 31.03 32.32 24.67
N PRO A 18 30.71 33.44 24.00
CA PRO A 18 29.38 33.62 23.44
C PRO A 18 29.12 32.56 22.37
N LYS A 19 28.01 31.83 22.50
CA LYS A 19 27.50 30.96 21.43
C LYS A 19 27.19 31.83 20.22
N THR A 20 27.78 31.51 19.07
CA THR A 20 27.34 32.04 17.79
C THR A 20 25.88 31.63 17.58
N SER A 21 25.00 32.59 17.30
CA SER A 21 23.61 32.27 16.91
C SER A 21 23.65 31.44 15.63
N PRO A 22 22.78 30.42 15.46
CA PRO A 22 22.68 29.76 14.17
C PRO A 22 22.28 30.80 13.12
N SER A 23 23.11 30.96 12.10
CA SER A 23 22.82 31.79 10.95
C SER A 23 21.45 31.42 10.39
N SER A 24 20.62 32.42 10.15
CA SER A 24 19.37 32.28 9.42
C SER A 24 19.62 31.45 8.15
N TRP A 25 18.70 30.52 7.88
CA TRP A 25 18.68 29.77 6.63
C TRP A 25 18.58 30.77 5.48
N ARG A 26 19.69 31.03 4.78
CA ARG A 26 19.61 31.66 3.46
C ARG A 26 18.99 30.63 2.52
N VAL A 27 17.83 30.98 1.98
CA VAL A 27 17.25 30.28 0.84
C VAL A 27 18.23 30.46 -0.31
N PHE A 28 18.98 29.40 -0.61
CA PHE A 28 19.76 29.34 -1.82
C PHE A 28 18.76 29.14 -2.97
N ASN A 29 18.44 30.23 -3.68
CA ASN A 29 17.78 30.13 -4.98
C ASN A 29 18.79 29.53 -5.97
N GLY A 30 18.94 28.21 -5.91
CA GLY A 30 19.61 27.45 -6.96
C GLY A 30 18.76 27.53 -8.22
N SER A 31 19.22 28.30 -9.20
CA SER A 31 18.74 28.20 -10.58
C SER A 31 18.84 26.74 -11.03
N ALA A 32 17.69 26.10 -11.16
CA ALA A 32 17.57 24.77 -11.71
C ALA A 32 17.99 24.82 -13.19
N HIS A 33 19.24 24.46 -13.47
CA HIS A 33 19.67 24.18 -14.82
C HIS A 33 19.07 22.83 -15.22
N ALA A 34 17.93 22.89 -15.91
CA ALA A 34 17.38 21.75 -16.62
C ALA A 34 18.41 21.30 -17.67
N ARG A 35 18.96 20.10 -17.50
CA ARG A 35 19.72 19.45 -18.58
C ARG A 35 18.71 18.92 -19.60
N PRO A 36 18.79 19.30 -20.88
CA PRO A 36 18.01 18.64 -21.91
C PRO A 36 18.51 17.21 -22.09
N PHE A 37 17.55 16.31 -22.23
CA PHE A 37 17.68 14.91 -22.59
C PHE A 37 18.44 14.80 -23.93
N SER A 38 19.60 14.13 -23.93
CA SER A 38 20.29 13.74 -25.16
C SER A 38 20.08 12.25 -25.40
N ASP A 39 19.22 11.94 -26.36
CA ASP A 39 19.27 10.69 -27.10
C ASP A 39 20.54 10.69 -27.97
N SER A 40 21.40 9.69 -27.77
CA SER A 40 22.43 9.31 -28.73
C SER A 40 22.47 7.78 -28.81
N PRO A 41 22.22 7.15 -29.96
CA PRO A 41 22.48 5.74 -30.17
C PRO A 41 23.90 5.54 -30.74
N LYS A 42 24.53 4.45 -30.29
CA LYS A 42 25.79 3.84 -30.75
C LYS A 42 27.07 4.32 -30.04
N ASP A 43 27.55 3.47 -29.14
CA ASP A 43 28.98 3.22 -28.98
C ASP A 43 29.27 1.74 -29.29
N PRO A 44 30.42 1.42 -29.93
CA PRO A 44 30.79 0.07 -30.32
C PRO A 44 31.42 -0.72 -29.16
N ASN A 45 30.95 -1.96 -29.02
CA ASN A 45 31.65 -3.15 -28.54
C ASN A 45 32.65 -3.00 -27.37
N VAL A 46 32.15 -3.21 -26.15
CA VAL A 46 32.97 -3.61 -24.99
C VAL A 46 32.50 -5.00 -24.56
N THR A 47 33.27 -6.03 -24.95
CA THR A 47 33.10 -7.40 -24.48
C THR A 47 33.35 -7.44 -22.98
N THR A 48 32.33 -7.80 -22.20
CA THR A 48 32.46 -8.03 -20.76
C THR A 48 32.42 -9.52 -20.50
N ASP A 49 33.18 -9.99 -19.50
CA ASP A 49 33.52 -11.40 -19.17
C ASP A 49 32.36 -12.38 -18.88
N GLN A 50 31.12 -12.02 -19.23
CA GLN A 50 29.94 -12.89 -19.12
C GLN A 50 29.85 -13.89 -20.29
N ASP A 51 30.42 -13.56 -21.46
CA ASP A 51 30.33 -14.39 -22.67
C ASP A 51 31.21 -15.66 -22.62
N ILE A 52 32.11 -15.77 -21.64
CA ILE A 52 32.98 -16.94 -21.48
C ILE A 52 32.28 -18.06 -20.69
N LYS A 53 31.27 -17.73 -19.87
CA LYS A 53 30.56 -18.74 -19.06
C LYS A 53 29.44 -19.47 -19.81
N GLU A 54 28.91 -18.90 -20.89
CA GLU A 54 27.85 -19.53 -21.70
C GLU A 54 28.36 -20.63 -22.64
N ARG A 55 29.68 -20.79 -22.82
CA ARG A 55 30.24 -21.78 -23.76
C ARG A 55 30.29 -23.22 -23.25
N THR A 56 29.90 -23.49 -22.00
CA THR A 56 30.13 -24.82 -21.39
C THR A 56 28.92 -25.48 -20.75
N ASN A 57 27.72 -24.90 -20.85
CA ASN A 57 26.52 -25.51 -20.31
C ASN A 57 25.49 -25.73 -21.41
N VAL A 58 25.51 -26.92 -22.00
CA VAL A 58 24.49 -27.38 -22.95
C VAL A 58 23.31 -27.89 -22.14
N ASP A 59 22.30 -27.04 -21.94
CA ASP A 59 21.00 -27.46 -21.42
C ASP A 59 20.38 -28.46 -22.41
N HIS A 60 20.10 -29.67 -21.95
CA HIS A 60 19.58 -30.77 -22.79
C HIS A 60 18.10 -30.62 -23.18
N ASN A 61 17.47 -29.48 -22.89
CA ASN A 61 16.06 -29.20 -23.14
C ASN A 61 15.88 -27.88 -23.91
N MET A 62 16.65 -27.70 -24.98
CA MET A 62 16.48 -26.57 -25.90
C MET A 62 15.33 -26.85 -26.85
N ALA A 63 14.56 -25.82 -27.22
CA ALA A 63 13.53 -25.97 -28.24
C ALA A 63 14.18 -26.16 -29.63
N VAL A 64 13.59 -27.01 -30.48
CA VAL A 64 14.14 -27.39 -31.82
C VAL A 64 14.51 -26.18 -32.69
N SER A 65 13.78 -25.07 -32.57
CA SER A 65 14.05 -23.82 -33.30
C SER A 65 15.30 -23.07 -32.81
N GLU A 66 15.63 -23.20 -31.53
CA GLU A 66 16.81 -22.56 -30.93
C GLU A 66 18.07 -23.40 -31.19
N GLU A 67 17.94 -24.73 -31.21
CA GLU A 67 19.01 -25.66 -31.60
C GLU A 67 19.44 -25.44 -33.07
N ALA A 68 18.47 -25.27 -33.97
CA ALA A 68 18.72 -24.97 -35.38
C ALA A 68 19.51 -23.66 -35.56
N LYS A 69 19.23 -22.64 -34.72
CA LYS A 69 19.94 -21.36 -34.73
C LYS A 69 21.38 -21.51 -34.22
N VAL A 70 21.59 -22.29 -33.16
CA VAL A 70 22.93 -22.58 -32.63
C VAL A 70 23.75 -23.35 -33.67
N MET A 71 23.16 -24.36 -34.32
CA MET A 71 23.79 -25.12 -35.39
C MET A 71 24.11 -24.26 -36.62
N ALA A 72 23.19 -23.40 -37.06
CA ALA A 72 23.42 -22.48 -38.18
C ALA A 72 24.54 -21.47 -37.88
N LYS A 73 24.59 -20.96 -36.64
CA LYS A 73 25.65 -20.06 -36.17
C LYS A 73 27.03 -20.74 -36.15
N VAL A 74 27.08 -22.04 -35.85
CA VAL A 74 28.31 -22.84 -35.92
C VAL A 74 28.70 -23.13 -37.37
N ARG A 75 27.73 -23.37 -38.24
CA ARG A 75 27.94 -23.69 -39.67
C ARG A 75 28.19 -22.45 -40.55
N GLY A 76 28.02 -21.25 -40.00
CA GLY A 76 28.17 -19.98 -40.74
C GLY A 76 26.99 -19.65 -41.67
N GLU A 77 25.87 -20.34 -41.52
CA GLU A 77 24.64 -20.12 -42.28
C GLU A 77 23.73 -19.11 -41.54
N GLN A 78 22.90 -18.35 -42.27
CA GLN A 78 21.88 -17.49 -41.67
C GLN A 78 20.76 -18.36 -41.08
N GLY A 79 20.67 -18.43 -39.75
CA GLY A 79 19.57 -19.12 -39.05
C GLY A 79 18.24 -18.36 -39.20
N PRO A 80 17.09 -19.02 -38.95
CA PRO A 80 15.78 -18.41 -39.09
C PRO A 80 15.61 -17.21 -38.15
N ASP A 81 15.10 -16.09 -38.67
CA ASP A 81 14.89 -14.85 -37.94
C ASP A 81 13.73 -14.99 -36.94
N LEU A 82 14.05 -15.27 -35.66
CA LEU A 82 13.05 -15.37 -34.58
C LEU A 82 12.24 -14.09 -34.32
N GLN A 83 12.59 -12.95 -34.93
CA GLN A 83 11.85 -11.70 -34.76
C GLN A 83 10.57 -11.64 -35.61
N GLN A 84 10.48 -12.44 -36.66
CA GLN A 84 9.29 -12.59 -37.49
C GLN A 84 8.97 -14.07 -37.58
N GLY A 85 7.95 -14.51 -36.84
CA GLY A 85 7.49 -15.89 -36.92
C GLY A 85 7.08 -16.20 -38.36
N THR A 86 7.62 -17.27 -38.94
CA THR A 86 7.14 -17.78 -40.23
C THR A 86 5.65 -18.10 -40.09
N PRO A 87 4.78 -17.60 -40.99
CA PRO A 87 3.37 -17.90 -40.93
C PRO A 87 3.13 -19.42 -40.86
N ILE A 88 2.24 -19.85 -39.97
CA ILE A 88 1.90 -21.28 -39.76
C ILE A 88 1.52 -21.97 -41.08
N GLU A 89 0.94 -21.20 -42.01
CA GLU A 89 0.58 -21.66 -43.35
C GLU A 89 1.76 -22.12 -44.19
N GLU A 90 2.97 -21.56 -44.00
CA GLU A 90 4.17 -21.95 -44.74
C GLU A 90 4.77 -23.24 -44.18
N ILE A 91 4.82 -23.38 -42.86
CA ILE A 91 5.29 -24.58 -42.16
C ILE A 91 4.45 -25.80 -42.55
N VAL A 92 3.14 -25.60 -42.68
CA VAL A 92 2.17 -26.66 -42.96
C VAL A 92 2.08 -27.02 -44.45
N LYS A 93 2.50 -26.13 -45.36
CA LYS A 93 2.47 -26.40 -46.81
C LYS A 93 3.41 -27.54 -47.20
N ASP A 94 4.55 -27.63 -46.54
CA ASP A 94 5.59 -28.61 -46.85
C ASP A 94 5.32 -29.98 -46.20
N ASP A 95 4.62 -30.01 -45.06
CA ASP A 95 4.30 -31.23 -44.30
C ASP A 95 2.91 -31.81 -44.61
N LYS A 96 2.88 -32.83 -45.48
CA LYS A 96 1.65 -33.54 -45.89
C LYS A 96 0.94 -34.27 -44.75
N GLU A 97 1.66 -34.64 -43.70
CA GLU A 97 1.09 -35.30 -42.52
C GLU A 97 0.41 -34.30 -41.57
N ALA A 98 1.00 -33.12 -41.40
CA ALA A 98 0.41 -32.04 -40.60
C ALA A 98 -0.91 -31.54 -41.21
N GLN A 99 -1.02 -31.50 -42.54
CA GLN A 99 -2.25 -31.10 -43.25
C GLN A 99 -3.46 -31.98 -42.92
N LYS A 100 -3.25 -33.28 -42.69
CA LYS A 100 -4.33 -34.23 -42.39
C LYS A 100 -4.92 -34.03 -40.98
N ASN A 101 -4.10 -33.57 -40.03
CA ASN A 101 -4.48 -33.38 -38.63
C ASN A 101 -5.01 -31.96 -38.33
N LEU A 102 -5.10 -31.08 -39.32
CA LEU A 102 -5.62 -29.73 -39.13
C LEU A 102 -7.15 -29.69 -38.99
N PRO A 103 -7.68 -28.73 -38.22
CA PRO A 103 -9.11 -28.46 -38.21
C PRO A 103 -9.60 -28.04 -39.60
N LYS A 104 -10.81 -28.47 -39.95
CA LYS A 104 -11.41 -28.32 -41.30
C LYS A 104 -11.38 -26.88 -41.84
N VAL A 105 -11.57 -25.89 -40.97
CA VAL A 105 -11.52 -24.45 -41.32
C VAL A 105 -10.17 -24.02 -41.88
N MET A 106 -9.06 -24.60 -41.39
CA MET A 106 -7.71 -24.30 -41.87
C MET A 106 -7.36 -25.06 -43.15
N GLN A 107 -7.86 -26.28 -43.32
CA GLN A 107 -7.74 -27.02 -44.59
C GLN A 107 -8.46 -26.29 -45.73
N ASP A 108 -9.63 -25.70 -45.44
CA ASP A 108 -10.40 -24.91 -46.40
C ASP A 108 -9.71 -23.58 -46.76
N ALA A 109 -8.98 -22.99 -45.81
CA ALA A 109 -8.15 -21.79 -46.04
C ALA A 109 -6.93 -22.09 -46.92
N LEU A 110 -6.25 -23.23 -46.73
CA LEU A 110 -5.12 -23.66 -47.57
C LEU A 110 -5.55 -24.00 -49.00
N LYS A 111 -6.74 -24.60 -49.17
CA LYS A 111 -7.31 -24.93 -50.50
C LYS A 111 -7.78 -23.68 -51.25
N LYS A 112 -8.24 -22.64 -50.54
CA LYS A 112 -8.48 -21.31 -51.09
C LYS A 112 -7.17 -20.54 -51.14
N GLY A 113 -6.30 -20.88 -52.09
CA GLY A 113 -5.09 -20.12 -52.39
C GLY A 113 -5.39 -18.61 -52.41
N ASN A 114 -4.47 -17.83 -51.84
CA ASN A 114 -4.65 -16.42 -51.49
C ASN A 114 -5.21 -15.60 -52.67
N SER A 115 -6.53 -15.43 -52.68
CA SER A 115 -7.29 -14.65 -53.66
C SER A 115 -8.42 -13.98 -52.88
N PRO A 116 -8.31 -12.69 -52.56
CA PRO A 116 -9.34 -12.00 -51.79
C PRO A 116 -10.60 -11.81 -52.64
N SER A 117 -11.54 -12.75 -52.53
CA SER A 117 -12.88 -12.58 -53.06
C SER A 117 -13.71 -11.76 -52.06
N GLY A 118 -13.89 -10.48 -52.38
CA GLY A 118 -14.97 -9.66 -51.83
C GLY A 118 -14.51 -8.39 -51.10
N THR A 119 -14.49 -7.27 -51.82
CA THR A 119 -14.65 -5.94 -51.26
C THR A 119 -16.06 -5.80 -50.66
N ARG A 120 -16.23 -6.17 -49.39
CA ARG A 120 -17.37 -5.72 -48.59
C ARG A 120 -16.82 -5.01 -47.35
N ALA A 121 -16.98 -3.69 -47.32
CA ALA A 121 -16.66 -2.90 -46.15
C ALA A 121 -17.62 -3.28 -45.01
N PHE A 122 -17.10 -3.94 -43.97
CA PHE A 122 -17.83 -4.13 -42.73
C PHE A 122 -17.85 -2.79 -41.98
N SER A 123 -18.99 -2.08 -42.04
CA SER A 123 -19.24 -0.92 -41.19
C SER A 123 -19.49 -1.39 -39.77
N THR A 124 -18.56 -1.11 -38.86
CA THR A 124 -18.76 -1.30 -37.41
C THR A 124 -19.23 0.03 -36.83
N THR A 125 -20.54 0.19 -36.66
CA THR A 125 -21.08 1.30 -35.87
C THR A 125 -21.05 0.91 -34.40
N ALA A 126 -20.05 1.39 -33.67
CA ALA A 126 -19.99 1.27 -32.23
C ALA A 126 -20.88 2.36 -31.58
N PHE A 127 -22.03 1.96 -31.04
CA PHE A 127 -22.81 2.84 -30.15
C PHE A 127 -22.08 3.02 -28.82
N ARG A 128 -21.51 4.21 -28.58
CA ARG A 128 -21.17 4.66 -27.22
C ARG A 128 -22.46 5.09 -26.52
N ARG A 129 -22.88 4.33 -25.51
CA ARG A 129 -23.88 4.79 -24.53
C ARG A 129 -23.18 5.69 -23.53
N ASP A 130 -23.18 6.99 -23.81
CA ASP A 130 -22.91 8.00 -22.79
C ASP A 130 -24.12 8.08 -21.86
N HIS A 131 -23.90 7.67 -20.62
CA HIS A 131 -24.87 7.75 -19.54
C HIS A 131 -24.57 9.00 -18.73
N THR A 132 -25.17 10.11 -19.14
CA THR A 132 -25.33 11.33 -18.33
C THR A 132 -26.82 11.54 -18.10
N PRO A 133 -27.32 11.49 -16.84
CA PRO A 133 -28.71 11.84 -16.59
C PRO A 133 -28.82 13.37 -16.58
N ALA A 134 -29.24 13.94 -17.71
CA ALA A 134 -29.65 15.33 -17.78
C ALA A 134 -31.02 15.47 -17.11
N ALA A 135 -31.04 16.12 -15.95
CA ALA A 135 -32.25 16.59 -15.29
C ALA A 135 -32.97 17.60 -16.20
N GLN A 136 -34.13 17.22 -16.71
CA GLN A 136 -35.04 18.15 -17.36
C GLN A 136 -35.77 18.97 -16.28
N SER A 137 -35.30 20.18 -16.06
CA SER A 137 -36.04 21.24 -15.37
C SER A 137 -37.17 21.72 -16.30
N ARG A 138 -38.39 21.24 -16.07
CA ARG A 138 -39.60 21.81 -16.66
C ARG A 138 -40.27 22.69 -15.63
N ALA A 139 -39.88 23.96 -15.62
CA ALA A 139 -40.65 25.01 -14.97
C ALA A 139 -41.79 25.40 -15.91
N MET A 140 -43.03 25.09 -15.53
CA MET A 140 -44.20 25.90 -15.88
C MET A 140 -45.16 25.90 -14.71
N SER A 141 -45.19 27.06 -14.06
CA SER A 141 -46.21 27.55 -13.16
C SER A 141 -47.54 27.71 -13.90
N THR A 142 -48.64 27.33 -13.26
CA THR A 142 -49.83 28.15 -12.98
C THR A 142 -51.10 27.32 -12.82
N SER A 143 -51.84 27.67 -11.76
CA SER A 143 -53.31 27.72 -11.71
C SER A 143 -54.11 26.55 -11.09
N VAL A 144 -54.90 26.96 -10.10
CA VAL A 144 -56.11 26.36 -9.52
C VAL A 144 -55.97 25.12 -8.64
N ARG A 145 -55.63 25.34 -7.36
CA ARG A 145 -56.10 24.47 -6.27
C ARG A 145 -57.37 25.08 -5.69
N ARG A 146 -58.49 24.44 -6.00
CA ARG A 146 -59.83 24.73 -5.48
C ARG A 146 -59.88 24.37 -4.00
N ASN A 147 -59.88 25.39 -3.14
CA ASN A 147 -60.14 25.25 -1.71
C ASN A 147 -61.65 25.08 -1.51
N GLN A 148 -62.06 24.00 -0.84
CA GLN A 148 -63.37 23.92 -0.20
C GLN A 148 -63.15 23.49 1.25
N SER A 149 -63.30 24.45 2.15
CA SER A 149 -63.65 24.25 3.55
C SER A 149 -64.45 25.50 3.95
N PRO A 150 -65.66 25.34 4.50
CA PRO A 150 -66.56 26.47 4.74
C PRO A 150 -66.17 27.26 5.98
N MET A 151 -66.63 28.50 5.98
CA MET A 151 -66.37 29.56 6.92
C MET A 151 -66.72 29.22 8.37
N SER A 152 -65.97 29.79 9.31
CA SER A 152 -66.49 30.24 10.59
C SER A 152 -65.76 31.53 10.96
N MET A 153 -66.47 32.65 10.79
CA MET A 153 -66.06 33.98 11.22
C MET A 153 -66.47 34.13 12.69
N THR A 154 -65.50 34.31 13.58
CA THR A 154 -65.72 35.02 14.84
C THR A 154 -64.46 35.80 15.19
N SER A 155 -64.67 37.07 15.53
CA SER A 155 -63.72 38.17 15.55
C SER A 155 -63.00 38.33 16.89
N SER A 156 -61.69 38.58 16.86
CA SER A 156 -61.02 39.52 17.78
C SER A 156 -59.60 39.87 17.29
N PRO A 157 -59.18 41.14 17.21
CA PRO A 157 -57.84 41.53 16.78
C PRO A 157 -56.90 41.63 18.00
N GLY A 158 -55.93 40.71 18.09
CA GLY A 158 -54.80 40.79 19.02
C GLY A 158 -53.55 41.35 18.32
N PRO A 159 -52.66 42.06 19.05
CA PRO A 159 -51.63 42.90 18.47
C PRO A 159 -50.46 42.09 17.89
N ILE A 160 -49.82 42.71 16.91
CA ILE A 160 -48.67 42.28 16.11
C ILE A 160 -47.59 41.67 17.01
N GLU A 161 -47.58 40.34 17.15
CA GLU A 161 -46.36 39.63 17.51
C GLU A 161 -45.49 39.59 16.25
N SER A 162 -44.35 40.27 16.35
CA SER A 162 -43.25 40.17 15.41
C SER A 162 -43.12 38.73 14.94
N ALA A 163 -43.41 38.50 13.66
CA ALA A 163 -43.08 37.26 13.00
C ALA A 163 -41.59 37.00 13.26
N VAL A 164 -41.30 36.10 14.21
CA VAL A 164 -40.01 35.44 14.27
C VAL A 164 -39.85 34.90 12.86
N VAL A 165 -38.92 35.49 12.12
CA VAL A 165 -38.47 34.94 10.85
C VAL A 165 -38.04 33.54 11.20
N GLU A 166 -38.91 32.58 10.93
CA GLU A 166 -38.68 31.17 11.14
C GLU A 166 -37.49 30.86 10.23
N SER A 167 -36.30 30.93 10.83
CA SER A 167 -35.03 30.76 10.14
C SER A 167 -35.14 29.43 9.41
N GLY A 168 -35.20 29.49 8.07
CA GLY A 168 -35.70 28.44 7.18
C GLY A 168 -34.89 27.16 7.14
N MET A 169 -34.74 26.50 8.28
CA MET A 169 -34.09 25.20 8.46
C MET A 169 -34.46 24.59 9.82
N SER A 170 -35.74 24.59 10.20
CA SER A 170 -36.21 24.15 11.52
C SER A 170 -35.98 22.66 11.83
N ASP A 171 -35.76 21.79 10.82
CA ASP A 171 -35.58 20.35 11.03
C ASP A 171 -34.25 19.75 10.52
N LEU A 172 -33.34 20.54 9.95
CA LEU A 172 -32.15 20.02 9.26
C LEU A 172 -30.80 20.41 9.87
N THR A 173 -30.75 20.82 11.13
CA THR A 173 -29.45 20.95 11.81
C THR A 173 -28.88 19.54 12.02
N PRO A 174 -27.77 19.17 11.35
CA PRO A 174 -27.22 17.82 11.48
C PRO A 174 -26.81 17.60 12.94
N LYS A 175 -27.43 16.60 13.59
CA LYS A 175 -27.13 16.22 14.96
C LYS A 175 -25.62 15.98 15.11
N GLU A 176 -24.96 16.85 15.86
CA GLU A 176 -23.56 16.68 16.21
C GLU A 176 -23.41 15.60 17.28
N PRO A 177 -22.29 14.83 17.32
CA PRO A 177 -21.13 14.85 16.44
C PRO A 177 -21.37 14.09 15.12
N ARG A 178 -20.89 14.65 14.01
CA ARG A 178 -20.95 13.99 12.70
C ARG A 178 -20.22 12.65 12.74
N ALA A 179 -20.83 11.60 12.20
CA ALA A 179 -20.18 10.30 12.07
C ALA A 179 -18.84 10.43 11.30
N ARG A 180 -17.79 9.75 11.78
CA ARG A 180 -16.43 9.80 11.19
C ARG A 180 -16.42 9.56 9.67
N VAL A 181 -17.25 8.64 9.18
CA VAL A 181 -17.34 8.30 7.76
C VAL A 181 -17.74 9.50 6.87
N ARG A 182 -18.47 10.48 7.43
CA ARG A 182 -18.85 11.71 6.74
C ARG A 182 -17.75 12.79 6.78
N HIS A 183 -16.66 12.56 7.52
CA HIS A 183 -15.52 13.46 7.56
C HIS A 183 -14.61 13.22 6.36
N LEU A 184 -14.28 14.27 5.60
CA LEU A 184 -13.46 14.15 4.38
C LEU A 184 -12.08 13.55 4.66
N HIS A 185 -11.41 14.01 5.71
CA HIS A 185 -10.03 13.63 6.02
C HIS A 185 -9.90 12.36 6.86
N ASN A 186 -10.95 12.02 7.62
CA ASN A 186 -10.95 10.92 8.60
C ASN A 186 -12.04 9.89 8.26
N ARG A 187 -12.29 9.73 6.95
CA ARG A 187 -13.33 8.84 6.42
C ARG A 187 -13.06 7.39 6.79
N HIS A 188 -11.79 7.01 6.78
CA HIS A 188 -11.35 5.67 7.06
C HIS A 188 -11.07 5.51 8.56
N GLN A 189 -11.08 4.26 9.02
CA GLN A 189 -10.64 4.00 10.39
C GLN A 189 -9.15 4.32 10.54
N ASN A 190 -8.78 4.85 11.70
CA ASN A 190 -7.41 5.28 12.01
C ASN A 190 -6.36 4.19 11.73
N ILE A 191 -6.72 2.91 11.85
CA ILE A 191 -5.82 1.78 11.56
C ILE A 191 -5.47 1.69 10.07
N VAL A 192 -6.47 1.82 9.19
CA VAL A 192 -6.29 1.77 7.73
C VAL A 192 -5.46 2.96 7.28
N GLU A 193 -5.70 4.15 7.82
CA GLU A 193 -4.92 5.35 7.51
C GLU A 193 -3.45 5.22 7.94
N GLN A 194 -3.21 4.66 9.14
CA GLN A 194 -1.85 4.37 9.60
C GLN A 194 -1.15 3.34 8.72
N PHE A 195 -1.87 2.30 8.32
CA PHE A 195 -1.34 1.26 7.45
C PHE A 195 -0.98 1.80 6.06
N VAL A 196 -1.87 2.60 5.45
CA VAL A 196 -1.60 3.30 4.20
C VAL A 196 -0.37 4.19 4.36
N GLY A 197 -0.31 5.02 5.41
CA GLY A 197 0.80 5.92 5.67
C GLY A 197 2.16 5.20 5.75
N LEU A 198 2.20 4.01 6.35
CA LEU A 198 3.40 3.18 6.43
C LEU A 198 3.81 2.53 5.12
N LEU A 199 2.86 2.33 4.20
CA LEU A 199 3.14 1.80 2.87
C LEU A 199 3.53 2.85 1.83
N ILE A 200 3.36 4.15 2.14
CA ILE A 200 3.75 5.23 1.24
C ILE A 200 5.27 5.21 1.07
N ARG A 201 5.71 5.08 -0.19
CA ARG A 201 7.08 5.30 -0.63
C ARG A 201 7.08 6.40 -1.67
N ASP A 202 8.08 7.28 -1.66
CA ASP A 202 8.22 8.39 -2.61
C ASP A 202 6.99 9.31 -2.70
N GLY A 203 6.19 9.43 -1.63
CA GLY A 203 4.94 10.19 -1.65
C GLY A 203 3.78 9.55 -2.44
N LYS A 204 3.94 8.32 -2.96
CA LYS A 204 2.94 7.62 -3.79
C LYS A 204 1.78 7.04 -2.95
N LYS A 205 0.90 7.92 -2.45
CA LYS A 205 -0.28 7.55 -1.64
C LYS A 205 -1.30 6.68 -2.38
N ALA A 206 -1.55 6.97 -3.66
CA ALA A 206 -2.50 6.19 -4.46
C ALA A 206 -2.06 4.72 -4.61
N ALA A 207 -0.76 4.47 -4.79
CA ALA A 207 -0.21 3.11 -4.87
C ALA A 207 -0.36 2.37 -3.54
N ALA A 208 -0.07 3.03 -2.41
CA ALA A 208 -0.29 2.47 -1.09
C ALA A 208 -1.77 2.14 -0.83
N GLN A 209 -2.69 3.03 -1.21
CA GLN A 209 -4.14 2.79 -1.10
C GLN A 209 -4.60 1.59 -1.94
N ARG A 210 -4.10 1.46 -3.18
CA ARG A 210 -4.37 0.29 -4.03
C ARG A 210 -3.88 -0.99 -3.37
N ASN A 211 -2.66 -1.01 -2.83
CA ASN A 211 -2.12 -2.18 -2.14
C ASN A 211 -2.95 -2.56 -0.91
N VAL A 212 -3.41 -1.59 -0.11
CA VAL A 212 -4.31 -1.87 1.02
C VAL A 212 -5.66 -2.40 0.56
N ALA A 213 -6.23 -1.87 -0.52
CA ALA A 213 -7.45 -2.40 -1.10
C ALA A 213 -7.28 -3.88 -1.52
N LEU A 214 -6.14 -4.22 -2.15
CA LEU A 214 -5.80 -5.59 -2.53
C LEU A 214 -5.61 -6.50 -1.31
N ILE A 215 -4.98 -6.01 -0.23
CA ILE A 215 -4.86 -6.73 1.04
C ILE A 215 -6.25 -7.06 1.60
N LEU A 216 -7.13 -6.07 1.69
CA LEU A 216 -8.47 -6.25 2.23
C LEU A 216 -9.32 -7.17 1.36
N SER A 217 -9.18 -7.11 0.03
CA SER A 217 -9.86 -8.05 -0.86
C SER A 217 -9.37 -9.49 -0.66
N HIS A 218 -8.06 -9.67 -0.45
CA HIS A 218 -7.49 -10.99 -0.19
C HIS A 218 -8.00 -11.58 1.13
N LEU A 219 -8.08 -10.76 2.20
CA LEU A 219 -8.64 -11.19 3.48
C LEU A 219 -10.13 -11.56 3.39
N ARG A 220 -10.86 -10.95 2.46
CA ARG A 220 -12.27 -11.26 2.22
C ARG A 220 -12.46 -12.59 1.48
N THR A 221 -11.54 -12.94 0.59
CA THR A 221 -11.59 -14.18 -0.20
C THR A 221 -10.89 -15.36 0.47
N SER A 222 -10.01 -15.10 1.44
CA SER A 222 -9.32 -16.15 2.19
C SER A 222 -10.28 -16.92 3.09
N PRO A 223 -10.07 -18.24 3.29
CA PRO A 223 -10.87 -19.00 4.23
C PRO A 223 -10.74 -18.45 5.67
N PRO A 224 -11.71 -18.73 6.56
CA PRO A 224 -11.61 -18.36 7.95
C PRO A 224 -10.32 -18.92 8.58
N PRO A 225 -9.55 -18.09 9.33
CA PRO A 225 -8.31 -18.53 9.95
C PRO A 225 -8.60 -19.55 11.06
N LYS A 226 -7.66 -20.48 11.27
CA LYS A 226 -7.71 -21.41 12.41
C LYS A 226 -7.10 -20.74 13.64
N LEU A 227 -7.86 -20.62 14.72
CA LEU A 227 -7.41 -19.96 15.94
C LEU A 227 -6.76 -20.97 16.88
N ASP A 228 -5.44 -21.04 16.89
CA ASP A 228 -4.67 -21.94 17.74
C ASP A 228 -4.42 -21.31 19.14
N SER A 229 -5.47 -21.25 20.00
CA SER A 229 -5.42 -20.83 21.42
C SER A 229 -4.88 -19.39 21.71
N PRO A 230 -4.87 -18.84 22.95
CA PRO A 230 -5.24 -17.45 23.30
C PRO A 230 -4.17 -16.36 23.03
N ARG A 231 -3.55 -16.34 21.85
CA ARG A 231 -2.59 -15.28 21.49
C ARG A 231 -3.26 -13.96 21.13
N LEU A 232 -4.52 -14.00 20.71
CA LEU A 232 -5.29 -12.84 20.31
C LEU A 232 -5.75 -12.00 21.50
N LEU A 233 -6.12 -10.74 21.23
CA LEU A 233 -6.74 -9.90 22.24
C LEU A 233 -8.05 -10.49 22.76
N PRO A 234 -8.35 -10.33 24.07
CA PRO A 234 -9.66 -10.65 24.60
C PRO A 234 -10.73 -9.79 23.92
N GLU A 235 -11.96 -10.30 23.80
CA GLU A 235 -13.08 -9.64 23.10
C GLU A 235 -12.98 -9.60 21.57
N HIS A 236 -12.42 -10.64 20.93
CA HIS A 236 -12.48 -10.77 19.47
C HIS A 236 -13.75 -11.52 19.00
N PRO A 237 -14.31 -11.18 17.82
CA PRO A 237 -15.39 -11.96 17.24
C PRO A 237 -14.92 -13.37 16.85
N PRO A 238 -15.85 -14.32 16.64
CA PRO A 238 -15.50 -15.66 16.17
C PRO A 238 -14.80 -15.61 14.80
N ALA A 239 -13.94 -16.59 14.54
CA ALA A 239 -13.10 -16.64 13.33
C ALA A 239 -13.90 -16.52 12.02
N ALA A 240 -15.12 -17.05 11.99
CA ALA A 240 -16.01 -16.99 10.83
C ALA A 240 -16.40 -15.56 10.41
N HIS A 241 -16.43 -14.60 11.34
CA HIS A 241 -16.83 -13.21 11.05
C HIS A 241 -15.69 -12.36 10.47
N LEU A 242 -14.45 -12.84 10.56
CA LEU A 242 -13.25 -12.12 10.13
C LEU A 242 -13.21 -11.88 8.61
N PRO A 243 -13.41 -12.87 7.72
CA PRO A 243 -13.40 -12.63 6.27
C PRO A 243 -14.51 -11.68 5.82
N LEU A 244 -15.68 -11.70 6.47
CA LEU A 244 -16.78 -10.77 6.17
C LEU A 244 -16.40 -9.32 6.49
N ASN A 245 -15.60 -9.10 7.55
CA ASN A 245 -15.18 -7.80 8.02
C ASN A 245 -13.65 -7.65 7.93
N PRO A 246 -13.07 -7.43 6.73
CA PRO A 246 -11.62 -7.43 6.54
C PRO A 246 -10.90 -6.29 7.27
N VAL A 247 -11.59 -5.18 7.55
CA VAL A 247 -11.05 -4.08 8.35
C VAL A 247 -10.86 -4.49 9.81
N LEU A 248 -11.86 -5.19 10.37
CA LEU A 248 -11.77 -5.73 11.73
C LEU A 248 -10.69 -6.82 11.79
N TYR A 249 -10.61 -7.67 10.77
CA TYR A 249 -9.58 -8.69 10.65
C TYR A 249 -8.17 -8.06 10.72
N LEU A 250 -7.91 -7.02 9.92
CA LEU A 250 -6.66 -6.29 9.96
C LEU A 250 -6.41 -5.65 11.34
N GLN A 251 -7.42 -5.00 11.92
CA GLN A 251 -7.29 -4.34 13.23
C GLN A 251 -6.92 -5.35 14.32
N LEU A 252 -7.62 -6.48 14.38
CA LEU A 252 -7.39 -7.54 15.35
C LEU A 252 -5.96 -8.08 15.25
N ALA A 253 -5.49 -8.35 14.03
CA ALA A 253 -4.13 -8.84 13.81
C ALA A 253 -3.08 -7.85 14.33
N VAL A 254 -3.23 -6.57 14.01
CA VAL A 254 -2.30 -5.52 14.42
C VAL A 254 -2.35 -5.31 15.94
N ASP A 255 -3.53 -5.17 16.52
CA ASP A 255 -3.69 -4.87 17.95
C ASP A 255 -3.23 -6.04 18.82
N SER A 256 -3.37 -7.29 18.35
CA SER A 256 -2.86 -8.48 19.04
C SER A 256 -1.33 -8.54 19.04
N VAL A 257 -0.66 -8.11 17.98
CA VAL A 257 0.81 -8.12 17.91
C VAL A 257 1.45 -6.88 18.54
N ALA A 258 0.67 -5.83 18.74
CA ALA A 258 1.16 -4.54 19.19
C ALA A 258 1.87 -4.61 20.57
N PRO A 259 3.16 -4.23 20.66
CA PRO A 259 3.86 -4.24 21.94
C PRO A 259 3.32 -3.12 22.85
N ILE A 260 3.14 -3.41 24.14
CA ILE A 260 2.58 -2.45 25.12
C ILE A 260 3.61 -1.37 25.49
N LEU A 261 4.88 -1.73 25.43
CA LEU A 261 6.02 -0.92 25.86
C LEU A 261 7.17 -1.09 24.88
N ARG A 262 8.14 -0.19 24.95
CA ARG A 262 9.45 -0.31 24.27
C ARG A 262 10.57 -0.11 25.28
N ILE A 263 11.79 -0.47 24.93
CA ILE A 263 12.96 -0.23 25.76
C ILE A 263 13.68 1.02 25.26
N LYS A 264 13.83 2.03 26.11
CA LYS A 264 14.67 3.21 25.86
C LYS A 264 16.01 2.99 26.54
N GLN A 265 17.10 3.18 25.80
CA GLN A 265 18.46 3.14 26.35
C GLN A 265 18.80 4.52 26.93
N LEU A 266 18.93 4.63 28.25
CA LEU A 266 19.36 5.85 28.94
C LEU A 266 20.88 5.86 29.05
N LYS A 267 21.54 6.67 28.22
CA LYS A 267 23.00 6.79 28.19
C LYS A 267 23.53 7.35 29.52
N GLY A 268 24.55 6.72 30.09
CA GLY A 268 25.24 7.18 31.31
C GLY A 268 24.51 6.87 32.63
N ALA A 269 23.30 6.30 32.60
CA ALA A 269 22.53 6.00 33.80
C ALA A 269 22.96 4.71 34.51
N ALA A 270 23.65 3.80 33.81
CA ALA A 270 24.15 2.55 34.39
C ALA A 270 25.53 2.70 35.09
N GLY A 271 26.12 3.90 35.06
CA GLY A 271 27.52 4.13 35.44
C GLY A 271 28.51 3.79 34.31
N GLY A 272 29.76 4.21 34.44
CA GLY A 272 30.83 3.87 33.49
C GLY A 272 30.58 4.24 32.02
N GLY A 273 29.67 5.17 31.73
CA GLY A 273 29.28 5.53 30.36
C GLY A 273 28.29 4.56 29.68
N MET A 274 27.92 3.46 30.34
CA MET A 274 27.02 2.46 29.78
C MET A 274 25.56 2.95 29.78
N ALA A 275 24.80 2.46 28.80
CA ALA A 275 23.38 2.77 28.71
C ALA A 275 22.54 1.80 29.55
N LEU A 276 21.61 2.34 30.34
CA LEU A 276 20.66 1.55 31.13
C LEU A 276 19.39 1.29 30.30
N PRO A 277 18.97 0.03 30.09
CA PRO A 277 17.71 -0.26 29.43
C PRO A 277 16.55 0.05 30.37
N VAL A 278 15.67 0.97 29.97
CA VAL A 278 14.49 1.38 30.73
C VAL A 278 13.22 1.09 29.92
N PRO A 279 12.27 0.29 30.44
CA PRO A 279 11.00 0.06 29.77
C PRO A 279 10.11 1.31 29.84
N VAL A 280 9.52 1.71 28.71
CA VAL A 280 8.67 2.89 28.56
C VAL A 280 7.35 2.50 27.89
N PRO A 281 6.18 2.87 28.46
CA PRO A 281 4.89 2.57 27.85
C PRO A 281 4.70 3.31 26.53
N LEU A 282 3.96 2.71 25.60
CA LEU A 282 3.68 3.27 24.29
C LEU A 282 2.24 3.75 24.15
N SER A 283 2.05 4.85 23.43
CA SER A 283 0.72 5.30 23.01
C SER A 283 0.13 4.35 21.96
N LEU A 284 -1.20 4.20 21.92
CA LEU A 284 -1.90 3.29 21.00
C LEU A 284 -1.45 3.46 19.53
N ARG A 285 -1.33 4.70 19.06
CA ARG A 285 -0.84 5.00 17.70
C ARG A 285 0.57 4.47 17.46
N ARG A 286 1.46 4.59 18.46
CA ARG A 286 2.83 4.10 18.35
C ARG A 286 2.91 2.58 18.42
N ARG A 287 2.09 1.94 19.27
CA ARG A 287 1.98 0.47 19.36
C ARG A 287 1.59 -0.14 18.02
N ARG A 288 0.53 0.40 17.39
CA ARG A 288 0.07 -0.01 16.05
C ARG A 288 1.14 0.21 14.98
N TRP A 289 1.82 1.36 15.01
CA TRP A 289 2.90 1.66 14.07
C TRP A 289 4.00 0.60 14.10
N GLU A 290 4.43 0.18 15.30
CA GLU A 290 5.50 -0.79 15.49
C GLU A 290 5.08 -2.20 15.04
N ALA A 291 3.85 -2.61 15.35
CA ALA A 291 3.28 -3.86 14.84
C ALA A 291 3.17 -3.89 13.31
N ILE A 292 2.62 -2.84 12.70
CA ILE A 292 2.47 -2.77 11.24
C ILE A 292 3.84 -2.80 10.57
N HIS A 293 4.83 -2.07 11.11
CA HIS A 293 6.20 -2.11 10.63
C HIS A 293 6.77 -3.53 10.66
N TRP A 294 6.61 -4.25 11.77
CA TRP A 294 7.10 -5.62 11.88
C TRP A 294 6.40 -6.60 10.92
N ILE A 295 5.10 -6.41 10.67
CA ILE A 295 4.33 -7.22 9.71
C ILE A 295 4.83 -6.94 8.28
N ILE A 296 5.03 -5.67 7.91
CA ILE A 296 5.56 -5.29 6.58
C ILE A 296 6.97 -5.85 6.40
N ASP A 297 7.83 -5.74 7.41
CA ASP A 297 9.17 -6.31 7.38
C ASP A 297 9.14 -7.82 7.18
N ALA A 298 8.30 -8.54 7.95
CA ALA A 298 8.15 -9.99 7.83
C ALA A 298 7.64 -10.37 6.43
N ALA A 299 6.62 -9.68 5.93
CA ALA A 299 6.08 -9.90 4.59
C ALA A 299 7.11 -9.63 3.48
N SER A 300 7.94 -8.59 3.62
CA SER A 300 8.99 -8.27 2.64
C SER A 300 10.06 -9.34 2.52
N LYS A 301 10.36 -10.04 3.62
CA LYS A 301 11.35 -11.13 3.66
C LYS A 301 10.82 -12.43 3.08
N ARG A 302 9.50 -12.57 2.87
CA ARG A 302 8.92 -13.76 2.26
C ARG A 302 9.26 -13.86 0.78
N ARG A 303 9.48 -15.08 0.31
CA ARG A 303 9.67 -15.37 -1.11
C ARG A 303 8.40 -15.04 -1.90
N SER A 304 8.55 -14.50 -3.11
CA SER A 304 7.40 -14.27 -4.01
C SER A 304 6.94 -15.59 -4.61
N ARG A 305 5.62 -15.82 -4.63
CA ARG A 305 5.01 -16.97 -5.30
C ARG A 305 4.86 -16.76 -6.81
N GLY A 306 4.90 -15.52 -7.27
CA GLY A 306 4.75 -15.18 -8.69
C GLY A 306 5.28 -13.79 -9.04
N SER A 307 4.97 -13.36 -10.27
CA SER A 307 5.26 -12.05 -10.82
C SER A 307 3.97 -11.20 -10.86
N GLY A 308 4.08 -9.91 -10.56
CA GLY A 308 2.95 -8.98 -10.63
C GLY A 308 3.01 -7.87 -9.58
N SER A 309 2.38 -6.74 -9.89
CA SER A 309 2.33 -5.56 -9.00
C SER A 309 1.57 -5.82 -7.69
N GLY A 310 0.61 -6.76 -7.70
CA GLY A 310 -0.17 -7.15 -6.53
C GLY A 310 0.52 -8.14 -5.58
N MET A 311 1.69 -8.69 -5.95
CA MET A 311 2.34 -9.76 -5.17
C MET A 311 2.76 -9.29 -3.77
N PHE A 312 3.20 -8.03 -3.64
CA PHE A 312 3.55 -7.47 -2.34
C PHE A 312 2.33 -7.39 -1.41
N ALA A 313 1.18 -6.95 -1.93
CA ALA A 313 -0.07 -6.91 -1.17
C ALA A 313 -0.51 -8.31 -0.72
N GLN A 314 -0.38 -9.32 -1.59
CA GLN A 314 -0.68 -10.70 -1.25
C GLN A 314 0.21 -11.23 -0.12
N LYS A 315 1.53 -11.01 -0.18
CA LYS A 315 2.45 -11.41 0.91
C LYS A 315 2.07 -10.81 2.25
N VAL A 316 1.69 -9.53 2.25
CA VAL A 316 1.26 -8.83 3.46
C VAL A 316 -0.05 -9.42 3.98
N ALA A 317 -1.01 -9.71 3.11
CA ALA A 317 -2.27 -10.34 3.49
C ALA A 317 -2.05 -11.75 4.08
N GLU A 318 -1.21 -12.57 3.45
CA GLU A 318 -0.81 -13.88 3.99
C GLU A 318 -0.14 -13.74 5.35
N GLU A 319 0.73 -12.75 5.57
CA GLU A 319 1.34 -12.50 6.88
C GLU A 319 0.28 -12.15 7.93
N ILE A 320 -0.73 -11.34 7.59
CA ILE A 320 -1.85 -11.01 8.48
C ILE A 320 -2.63 -12.28 8.88
N VAL A 321 -2.92 -13.18 7.93
CA VAL A 321 -3.56 -14.47 8.23
C VAL A 321 -2.69 -15.27 9.21
N ASN A 322 -1.39 -15.40 8.93
CA ASN A 322 -0.46 -16.12 9.81
C ASN A 322 -0.32 -15.49 11.20
N VAL A 323 -0.46 -14.17 11.31
CA VAL A 323 -0.48 -13.46 12.59
C VAL A 323 -1.69 -13.90 13.41
N VAL A 324 -2.87 -13.95 12.79
CA VAL A 324 -4.12 -14.33 13.48
C VAL A 324 -4.15 -15.81 13.85
N GLU A 325 -3.57 -16.66 13.01
CA GLU A 325 -3.36 -18.08 13.33
C GLU A 325 -2.23 -18.31 14.36
N GLY A 326 -1.49 -17.27 14.75
CA GLY A 326 -0.42 -17.37 15.74
C GLY A 326 0.91 -17.96 15.22
N LYS A 327 1.04 -18.18 13.91
CA LYS A 327 2.21 -18.81 13.25
C LYS A 327 3.29 -17.81 12.82
N SER A 328 3.01 -16.51 12.88
CA SER A 328 3.94 -15.49 12.39
C SER A 328 5.19 -15.37 13.28
N SER A 329 6.33 -15.06 12.64
CA SER A 329 7.59 -14.74 13.34
C SER A 329 7.51 -13.45 14.17
N VAL A 330 6.48 -12.64 13.95
CA VAL A 330 6.30 -11.36 14.64
C VAL A 330 5.94 -11.56 16.11
N TRP A 331 5.25 -12.66 16.45
CA TRP A 331 5.00 -13.06 17.83
C TRP A 331 6.29 -13.24 18.63
N ALA A 332 7.28 -13.93 18.07
CA ALA A 332 8.58 -14.11 18.71
C ALA A 332 9.30 -12.78 18.97
N LYS A 333 9.17 -11.80 18.05
CA LYS A 333 9.73 -10.44 18.25
C LYS A 333 9.04 -9.70 19.40
N ARG A 334 7.70 -9.74 19.46
CA ARG A 334 6.90 -9.15 20.54
C ARG A 334 7.31 -9.75 21.89
N ASP A 335 7.38 -11.08 21.97
CA ASP A 335 7.69 -11.80 23.19
C ASP A 335 9.13 -11.55 23.65
N ALA A 336 10.10 -11.49 22.73
CA ALA A 336 11.47 -11.14 23.05
C ALA A 336 11.57 -9.73 23.66
N LEU A 337 10.84 -8.76 23.10
CA LEU A 337 10.79 -7.40 23.64
C LEU A 337 10.17 -7.39 25.04
N HIS A 338 9.06 -8.09 25.25
CA HIS A 338 8.38 -8.14 26.56
C HIS A 338 9.24 -8.86 27.61
N LYS A 339 9.90 -9.96 27.26
CA LYS A 339 10.86 -10.66 28.13
C LYS A 339 12.02 -9.74 28.54
N GLN A 340 12.59 -9.02 27.60
CA GLN A 340 13.67 -8.06 27.88
C GLN A 340 13.20 -6.92 28.79
N ALA A 341 11.97 -6.45 28.60
CA ALA A 341 11.40 -5.41 29.45
C ALA A 341 11.12 -5.91 30.87
N VAL A 342 10.63 -7.14 31.03
CA VAL A 342 10.41 -7.77 32.34
C VAL A 342 11.75 -7.95 33.08
N ALA A 343 12.81 -8.34 32.37
CA ALA A 343 14.16 -8.42 32.95
C ALA A 343 14.66 -7.04 33.43
N ALA A 344 14.38 -5.98 32.66
CA ALA A 344 14.78 -4.61 32.98
C ALA A 344 13.80 -3.84 33.90
N ARG A 345 12.84 -4.52 34.55
CA ARG A 345 11.81 -3.87 35.39
C ARG A 345 12.38 -3.06 36.56
N ALA A 346 13.53 -3.47 37.09
CA ALA A 346 14.19 -2.76 38.20
C ALA A 346 14.74 -1.39 37.78
N ASN A 347 14.96 -1.18 36.48
CA ASN A 347 15.51 0.05 35.93
C ASN A 347 14.44 1.11 35.66
N MET A 348 13.22 0.95 36.19
CA MET A 348 12.16 1.93 36.01
C MET A 348 12.51 3.23 36.76
N VAL A 349 12.56 4.33 36.03
CA VAL A 349 12.91 5.67 36.54
C VAL A 349 11.71 6.61 36.34
N PRO A 350 11.50 7.63 37.19
CA PRO A 350 10.48 8.65 36.95
C PRO A 350 10.57 9.27 35.55
N GLN A 351 9.41 9.58 34.98
CA GLN A 351 9.26 10.01 33.58
C GLN A 351 10.07 11.28 33.22
N GLU A 352 10.34 12.14 34.20
CA GLU A 352 11.14 13.36 34.01
C GLU A 352 12.57 13.07 33.55
N LYS A 353 13.20 12.04 34.13
CA LYS A 353 14.55 11.61 33.76
C LYS A 353 14.57 10.87 32.41
N ILE A 354 13.42 10.35 31.97
CA ILE A 354 13.27 9.66 30.68
C ILE A 354 13.11 10.65 29.52
N ARG A 355 12.56 11.86 29.76
CA ARG A 355 12.36 12.86 28.69
C ARG A 355 13.62 13.66 28.35
N ARG A 356 14.50 13.84 29.33
CA ARG A 356 15.87 14.33 29.13
C ARG A 356 16.69 13.30 28.35
#